data_AF-A0A2W1LFH1-F1
#
_entry.id   AF-A0A2W1LFH1-F1
#
_cell.length_a   1.000
_cell.length_b   1.000
_cell.length_c   1.000
_cell.angle_alpha   90.00
_cell.angle_beta   90.00
_cell.angle_gamma   90.00
#
_symmetry.space_group_name_H-M   'P 1'
#
loop_
_entity.id
_entity.type
_entity.pdbx_description
1 polymer ?
#
loop_
_entity_poly.entity_id
_entity_poly.type
_entity_poly.pdbx_seq_one_letter_code
_entity_poly.pdbx_strand_id
1 'polypeptide(L)'
;MNTKISVISLYLVIIYWLSMHVPMLKPLFYPTLGTLSYVLATRQLTIRESASIMTGAVAASLLGTGFHYWLPETVAILATFLLSVLMIQRFRLNAPPILAIALIPYFAPPTSLWTGPLAVFVSLAVLLLTLHLAELAMSLWKSPRVEAQSQAEQIYRQGM
;
A
#
# COMPACT_ATOMS: atom_id res chain seq x y z
N MET A 1 13.88 -15.83 7.28
CA MET A 1 13.53 -14.78 6.30
C MET A 1 12.24 -14.13 6.77
N ASN A 2 12.11 -12.81 6.73
CA ASN A 2 10.91 -12.13 7.26
C ASN A 2 9.72 -12.48 6.34
N THR A 3 8.81 -13.36 6.78
CA THR A 3 7.72 -13.92 5.94
C THR A 3 6.90 -12.84 5.23
N LYS A 4 6.74 -11.68 5.87
CA LYS A 4 6.11 -10.49 5.27
C LYS A 4 6.80 -10.04 3.99
N ILE A 5 8.14 -10.02 3.97
CA ILE A 5 8.93 -9.65 2.79
C ILE A 5 8.69 -10.65 1.65
N SER A 6 8.66 -11.95 1.94
CA SER A 6 8.36 -12.98 0.93
C SER A 6 6.97 -12.81 0.32
N VAL A 7 5.95 -12.56 1.15
CA VAL A 7 4.58 -12.34 0.70
C VAL A 7 4.47 -11.08 -0.16
N ILE A 8 5.15 -10.00 0.24
CA ILE A 8 5.15 -8.74 -0.51
C ILE A 8 5.89 -8.88 -1.83
N SER A 9 7.02 -9.58 -1.86
CA SER A 9 7.72 -9.87 -3.12
C SER A 9 6.82 -10.64 -4.08
N LEU A 10 6.06 -11.63 -3.59
CA LEU A 10 5.11 -12.37 -4.40
C LEU A 10 3.95 -11.47 -4.89
N TYR A 11 3.39 -10.65 -4.00
CA TYR A 11 2.37 -9.66 -4.35
C TYR A 11 2.87 -8.75 -5.47
N LEU A 12 4.09 -8.20 -5.35
CA LEU A 12 4.69 -7.33 -6.35
C LEU A 12 4.83 -8.04 -7.71
N VAL A 13 5.28 -9.30 -7.74
CA VAL A 13 5.36 -10.07 -8.99
C VAL A 13 3.97 -10.23 -9.65
N ILE A 14 2.94 -10.56 -8.87
CA ILE A 14 1.57 -10.75 -9.38
C ILE A 14 1.02 -9.44 -9.95
N ILE A 15 1.14 -8.35 -9.21
CA ILE A 15 0.59 -7.07 -9.66
C ILE A 15 1.45 -6.41 -10.75
N TYR A 16 2.74 -6.76 -10.85
CA TYR A 16 3.58 -6.43 -12.00
C TYR A 16 3.07 -7.14 -13.26
N TRP A 17 2.83 -8.45 -13.17
CA TRP A 17 2.25 -9.22 -14.25
C TRP A 17 0.90 -8.65 -14.69
N LEU A 18 0.03 -8.27 -13.75
CA LEU A 18 -1.24 -7.60 -14.05
C LEU A 18 -1.04 -6.24 -14.76
N SER A 19 -0.01 -5.48 -14.39
CA SER A 19 0.33 -4.21 -15.05
C SER A 19 0.78 -4.36 -16.50
N MET A 20 1.20 -5.56 -16.92
CA MET A 20 1.51 -5.85 -18.33
C MET A 20 0.22 -5.88 -19.17
N HIS A 21 -0.91 -6.26 -18.57
CA HIS A 21 -2.22 -6.30 -19.23
C HIS A 21 -2.97 -4.97 -19.15
N VAL A 22 -2.73 -4.17 -18.10
CA VAL A 22 -3.40 -2.88 -17.89
C VAL A 22 -2.34 -1.76 -17.81
N PRO A 23 -2.06 -1.04 -18.92
CA PRO A 23 -1.00 -0.04 -19.00
C PRO A 23 -1.11 1.09 -17.96
N MET A 24 -2.34 1.42 -17.57
CA MET A 24 -2.65 2.43 -16.56
C MET A 24 -2.11 2.08 -15.16
N LEU A 25 -1.82 0.81 -14.88
CA LEU A 25 -1.24 0.39 -13.60
C LEU A 25 0.28 0.61 -13.54
N LYS A 26 0.98 0.81 -14.66
CA LYS A 26 2.44 0.96 -14.69
C LYS A 26 2.96 2.12 -13.83
N PRO A 27 2.41 3.35 -13.90
CA PRO A 27 2.86 4.46 -13.07
C PRO A 27 2.50 4.27 -11.59
N LEU A 28 1.38 3.57 -11.32
CA LEU A 28 1.00 3.19 -9.96
C LEU A 28 1.96 2.14 -9.37
N PHE A 29 2.53 1.29 -10.23
CA PHE A 29 3.36 0.18 -9.82
C PHE A 29 4.80 0.59 -9.47
N TYR A 30 5.47 1.32 -10.36
CA TYR A 30 6.94 1.47 -10.30
C TYR A 30 7.45 2.25 -9.07
N PRO A 31 7.11 3.53 -8.86
CA PRO A 31 7.58 4.25 -7.68
C PRO A 31 6.68 4.06 -6.44
N THR A 32 5.38 3.84 -6.62
CA THR A 32 4.38 4.00 -5.55
C THR A 32 4.06 2.71 -4.80
N LEU A 33 3.66 1.64 -5.48
CA LEU A 33 3.33 0.37 -4.82
C LEU A 33 4.58 -0.31 -4.25
N GLY A 34 5.72 -0.23 -4.93
CA GLY A 34 7.00 -0.71 -4.40
C GLY A 34 7.35 -0.05 -3.06
N THR A 35 7.31 1.29 -2.99
CA THR A 35 7.63 2.02 -1.75
C THR A 35 6.58 1.78 -0.67
N LEU A 36 5.29 1.79 -1.00
CA LEU A 36 4.22 1.53 -0.03
C LEU A 36 4.31 0.13 0.55
N SER A 37 4.45 -0.88 -0.31
CA SER A 37 4.56 -2.27 0.14
C SER A 37 5.75 -2.47 1.07
N TYR A 38 6.91 -1.85 0.79
CA TYR A 38 8.06 -1.89 1.70
C TYR A 38 7.78 -1.20 3.06
N VAL A 39 7.18 0.00 3.04
CA VAL A 39 6.83 0.73 4.28
C VAL A 39 5.84 -0.08 5.13
N LEU A 40 4.84 -0.67 4.49
CA LEU A 40 3.84 -1.54 5.12
C LEU A 40 4.44 -2.88 5.62
N ALA A 41 5.47 -3.40 4.94
CA ALA A 41 6.18 -4.62 5.35
C ALA A 41 6.98 -4.46 6.65
N THR A 42 7.67 -3.32 6.72
CA THR A 42 8.77 -3.09 7.66
C THR A 42 8.31 -2.40 8.92
N ARG A 43 7.25 -1.59 8.84
CA ARG A 43 6.65 -0.94 9.99
C ARG A 43 5.51 -1.77 10.56
N GLN A 44 5.43 -1.83 11.89
CA GLN A 44 4.21 -2.26 12.57
C GLN A 44 3.21 -1.10 12.52
N LEU A 45 2.51 -0.98 11.39
CA LEU A 45 1.49 0.04 11.24
C LEU A 45 0.24 -0.38 12.01
N THR A 46 -0.27 0.53 12.82
CA THR A 46 -1.60 0.38 13.40
C THR A 46 -2.67 0.43 12.29
N ILE A 47 -3.83 -0.20 12.52
CA ILE A 47 -4.96 -0.15 11.57
C ILE A 47 -5.32 1.30 11.20
N ARG A 48 -5.17 2.23 12.14
CA ARG A 48 -5.43 3.66 11.97
C ARG A 48 -4.43 4.32 11.03
N GLU A 49 -3.15 3.99 11.13
CA GLU A 49 -2.11 4.51 10.24
C GLU A 49 -2.28 3.96 8.82
N SER A 50 -2.56 2.67 8.68
CA SER A 50 -2.85 2.05 7.38
C SER A 50 -4.07 2.69 6.71
N ALA A 51 -5.15 2.93 7.47
CA ALA A 51 -6.33 3.64 6.98
C ALA A 51 -6.04 5.09 6.60
N SER A 52 -5.18 5.79 7.37
CA SER A 52 -4.76 7.15 7.06
C SER A 52 -3.94 7.24 5.77
N ILE A 53 -3.06 6.26 5.52
CA ILE A 53 -2.29 6.18 4.26
C ILE A 53 -3.23 5.92 3.09
N MET A 54 -4.17 4.98 3.25
CA MET A 54 -5.14 4.63 2.20
C MET A 54 -6.05 5.81 1.84
N THR A 55 -6.63 6.48 2.83
CA THR A 55 -7.47 7.66 2.63
C THR A 55 -6.68 8.82 2.02
N GLY A 56 -5.45 9.06 2.50
CA GLY A 56 -4.55 10.07 1.94
C GLY A 56 -4.20 9.82 0.49
N ALA A 57 -3.88 8.57 0.13
CA ALA A 57 -3.57 8.16 -1.24
C ALA A 57 -4.77 8.34 -2.20
N VAL A 58 -5.97 7.93 -1.78
CA VAL A 58 -7.18 8.07 -2.61
C VAL A 58 -7.57 9.53 -2.77
N ALA A 59 -7.52 10.32 -1.70
CA ALA A 59 -7.79 11.75 -1.75
C ALA A 59 -6.78 12.48 -2.65
N ALA A 60 -5.49 12.17 -2.54
CA ALA A 60 -4.46 12.72 -3.39
C ALA A 60 -4.67 12.36 -4.87
N SER A 61 -5.08 11.12 -5.15
CA SER A 61 -5.42 10.67 -6.51
C SER A 61 -6.64 11.41 -7.07
N LEU A 62 -7.69 11.63 -6.26
CA LEU A 62 -8.86 12.41 -6.65
C LEU A 62 -8.50 13.86 -6.96
N LEU A 63 -7.70 14.50 -6.12
CA LEU A 63 -7.27 15.88 -6.30
C LEU A 63 -6.40 16.03 -7.56
N GLY A 64 -5.40 15.16 -7.74
CA GLY A 64 -4.54 15.19 -8.92
C GLY A 64 -5.31 14.95 -10.21
N THR A 65 -6.26 13.99 -10.18
CA THR A 65 -7.11 13.71 -11.35
C THR A 65 -8.06 14.87 -11.63
N GLY A 66 -8.66 15.46 -10.59
CA GLY A 66 -9.55 16.62 -10.74
C GLY A 66 -8.84 17.83 -11.33
N PHE A 67 -7.66 18.17 -10.82
CA PHE A 67 -6.86 19.27 -11.35
C PHE A 67 -6.39 19.02 -12.78
N HIS A 68 -6.04 17.78 -13.14
CA HIS A 68 -5.69 17.43 -14.51
C HIS A 68 -6.82 17.73 -15.51
N TYR A 69 -8.09 17.53 -15.14
CA TYR A 69 -9.21 17.81 -16.04
C TYR A 69 -9.60 19.30 -16.13
N TRP A 70 -9.40 20.07 -15.05
CA TRP A 70 -9.95 21.43 -14.94
C TRP A 70 -8.94 22.54 -15.24
N LEU A 71 -7.64 22.25 -15.16
CA LEU A 71 -6.57 23.24 -15.30
C LEU A 71 -5.65 22.89 -16.46
N PRO A 72 -5.00 23.88 -17.09
CA PRO A 72 -3.90 23.64 -18.03
C PRO A 72 -2.77 22.84 -17.37
N GLU A 73 -2.14 21.92 -18.10
CA GLU A 73 -1.25 20.88 -17.52
C GLU A 73 -0.17 21.42 -16.56
N THR A 74 0.52 22.50 -16.93
CA THR A 74 1.59 23.08 -16.09
C THR A 74 1.05 23.72 -14.82
N VAL A 75 -0.14 24.31 -14.87
CA VAL A 75 -0.80 24.90 -13.68
C VAL A 75 -1.37 23.79 -12.81
N ALA A 76 -1.96 22.77 -13.44
CA ALA A 76 -2.52 21.61 -12.79
C ALA A 76 -1.46 20.86 -11.98
N ILE A 77 -0.28 20.57 -12.57
CA ILE A 77 0.79 19.85 -11.86
C ILE A 77 1.33 20.65 -10.66
N LEU A 78 1.48 21.97 -10.80
CA LEU A 78 1.91 22.84 -9.71
C LEU A 78 0.87 22.87 -8.59
N ALA A 79 -0.41 23.02 -8.92
CA ALA A 79 -1.51 23.00 -7.96
C ALA A 79 -1.60 21.65 -7.23
N THR A 80 -1.48 20.54 -7.96
CA THR A 80 -1.45 19.19 -7.38
C THR A 80 -0.28 19.03 -6.43
N PHE A 81 0.90 19.50 -6.80
CA PHE A 81 2.09 19.40 -5.96
C PHE A 81 1.93 20.21 -4.66
N LEU A 82 1.57 21.49 -4.77
CA LEU A 82 1.35 22.37 -3.61
C LEU A 82 0.28 21.80 -2.67
N LEU A 83 -0.87 21.42 -3.21
CA LEU A 83 -1.96 20.90 -2.39
C LEU A 83 -1.59 19.56 -1.74
N SER A 84 -0.92 18.67 -2.47
CA SER A 84 -0.46 17.39 -1.92
C SER A 84 0.54 17.59 -0.78
N VAL A 85 1.51 18.49 -0.94
CA VAL A 85 2.49 18.83 0.11
C VAL A 85 1.77 19.41 1.33
N LEU A 86 0.82 20.33 1.14
CA LEU A 86 0.01 20.89 2.23
C LEU A 86 -0.78 19.80 2.96
N MET A 87 -1.41 18.88 2.22
CA MET A 87 -2.12 17.73 2.80
C MET A 87 -1.18 16.85 3.62
N ILE A 88 -0.04 16.48 3.05
CA ILE A 88 0.98 15.65 3.69
C ILE A 88 1.45 16.28 5.00
N GLN A 89 1.77 17.58 5.00
CA GLN A 89 2.22 18.30 6.19
C GLN A 89 1.10 18.42 7.23
N ARG A 90 -0.12 18.76 6.81
CA ARG A 90 -1.26 18.99 7.70
C ARG A 90 -1.71 17.72 8.41
N PHE A 91 -1.74 16.60 7.69
CA PHE A 91 -2.24 15.31 8.17
C PHE A 91 -1.11 14.35 8.58
N ARG A 92 0.16 14.78 8.52
CA ARG A 92 1.36 13.98 8.83
C ARG A 92 1.39 12.64 8.08
N LEU A 93 0.98 12.67 6.81
CA LEU A 93 0.89 11.47 5.98
C LEU A 93 2.28 11.07 5.44
N ASN A 94 2.42 9.83 4.96
CA ASN A 94 3.67 9.39 4.33
C ASN A 94 3.94 10.16 3.03
N ALA A 95 4.88 11.10 3.09
CA ALA A 95 5.11 12.07 2.03
C ALA A 95 5.45 11.48 0.66
N PRO A 96 6.42 10.55 0.53
CA PRO A 96 6.90 10.17 -0.80
C PRO A 96 5.85 9.42 -1.65
N PRO A 97 5.16 8.38 -1.13
CA PRO A 97 4.21 7.66 -1.96
C PRO A 97 2.93 8.43 -2.26
N ILE A 98 2.42 9.24 -1.32
CA ILE A 98 1.16 9.97 -1.54
C ILE A 98 1.34 11.03 -2.61
N LEU A 99 2.47 11.74 -2.58
CA LEU A 99 2.81 12.71 -3.61
C LEU A 99 2.93 12.06 -4.99
N ALA A 100 3.60 10.91 -5.07
CA ALA A 100 3.72 10.19 -6.33
C ALA A 100 2.36 9.68 -6.85
N ILE A 101 1.44 9.26 -5.97
CA ILE A 101 0.06 8.90 -6.36
C ILE A 101 -0.71 10.09 -6.91
N ALA A 102 -0.57 11.27 -6.30
CA ALA A 102 -1.21 12.50 -6.78
C ALA A 102 -0.78 12.86 -8.20
N LEU A 103 0.47 12.54 -8.57
CA LEU A 103 1.05 12.90 -9.85
C LEU A 103 0.80 11.88 -10.97
N ILE A 104 0.20 10.72 -10.67
CA ILE A 104 -0.10 9.67 -11.66
C ILE A 104 -0.84 10.20 -12.91
N PRO A 105 -1.87 11.06 -12.79
CA PRO A 105 -2.63 11.54 -13.95
C PRO A 105 -1.79 12.28 -14.99
N TYR A 106 -0.66 12.87 -14.58
CA TYR A 106 0.26 13.59 -15.49
C TYR A 106 1.21 12.65 -16.24
N PHE A 107 1.42 11.42 -15.75
CA PHE A 107 2.26 10.42 -16.41
C PHE A 107 1.45 9.40 -17.21
N ALA A 108 0.21 9.15 -16.79
CA ALA A 108 -0.76 8.35 -17.54
C ALA A 108 -2.13 9.02 -17.43
N PRO A 109 -2.54 9.77 -18.48
CA PRO A 109 -3.83 10.44 -18.51
C PRO A 109 -4.95 9.43 -18.28
N PRO A 110 -5.79 9.61 -17.24
CA PRO A 110 -6.87 8.69 -16.97
C PRO A 110 -7.99 8.86 -18.00
N THR A 111 -8.61 7.75 -18.40
CA THR A 111 -9.75 7.76 -19.33
C THR A 111 -11.02 8.33 -18.68
N SER A 112 -11.10 8.32 -17.34
CA SER A 112 -12.20 8.89 -16.58
C SER A 112 -11.72 9.43 -15.24
N LEU A 113 -12.52 10.31 -14.63
CA LEU A 113 -12.25 10.87 -13.29
C LEU A 113 -12.11 9.78 -12.20
N TRP A 114 -12.69 8.60 -12.41
CA TRP A 114 -12.79 7.55 -11.40
C TRP A 114 -11.77 6.43 -11.58
N THR A 115 -11.26 6.19 -12.79
CA THR A 115 -10.37 5.05 -13.04
C THR A 115 -9.07 5.13 -12.24
N GLY A 116 -8.47 6.33 -12.12
CA GLY A 116 -7.26 6.55 -11.33
C GLY A 116 -7.46 6.25 -9.83
N PRO A 117 -8.37 6.97 -9.16
CA PRO A 117 -8.66 6.77 -7.74
C PRO A 117 -9.10 5.34 -7.41
N LEU A 118 -9.90 4.71 -8.28
CA LEU A 118 -10.35 3.34 -8.07
C LEU A 118 -9.20 2.33 -8.18
N ALA A 119 -8.30 2.50 -9.16
CA ALA A 119 -7.11 1.65 -9.30
C ALA A 119 -6.19 1.74 -8.09
N VAL A 120 -6.00 2.96 -7.56
CA VAL A 120 -5.24 3.21 -6.31
C VAL A 120 -5.91 2.49 -5.14
N PHE A 121 -7.22 2.71 -4.95
CA PHE A 121 -7.98 2.12 -3.86
C PHE A 121 -7.92 0.59 -3.86
N VAL A 122 -8.22 -0.03 -5.01
CA VAL A 122 -8.23 -1.49 -5.16
C VAL A 122 -6.84 -2.05 -4.91
N SER A 123 -5.79 -1.44 -5.46
CA SER A 123 -4.41 -1.92 -5.29
C SER A 123 -3.98 -1.89 -3.82
N LEU A 124 -4.28 -0.80 -3.10
CA LEU A 124 -3.98 -0.68 -1.68
C LEU A 124 -4.83 -1.61 -0.81
N ALA A 125 -6.11 -1.78 -1.14
CA ALA A 125 -6.99 -2.70 -0.44
C ALA A 125 -6.47 -4.15 -0.54
N VAL A 126 -6.09 -4.59 -1.75
CA VAL A 126 -5.53 -5.93 -1.95
C VAL A 126 -4.19 -6.08 -1.22
N LEU A 127 -3.32 -5.06 -1.24
CA LEU A 127 -2.04 -5.08 -0.50
C LEU A 127 -2.26 -5.25 1.01
N LEU A 128 -3.16 -4.46 1.59
CA LEU A 128 -3.51 -4.52 3.02
C LEU A 128 -4.13 -5.88 3.37
N LEU A 129 -5.05 -6.37 2.55
CA LEU A 129 -5.66 -7.68 2.73
C LEU A 129 -4.61 -8.80 2.70
N THR A 130 -3.68 -8.75 1.74
CA THR A 130 -2.59 -9.73 1.59
C THR A 130 -1.68 -9.74 2.81
N LEU A 131 -1.37 -8.57 3.36
CA LEU A 131 -0.59 -8.44 4.60
C LEU A 131 -1.32 -8.99 5.82
N HIS A 132 -2.61 -8.66 5.98
CA HIS A 132 -3.41 -9.19 7.08
C HIS A 132 -3.58 -10.71 7.01
N LEU A 133 -3.82 -11.25 5.82
CA LEU A 133 -3.89 -12.70 5.62
C LEU A 133 -2.57 -13.39 5.95
N ALA A 134 -1.43 -12.78 5.60
CA ALA A 134 -0.13 -13.31 5.97
C ALA A 134 0.11 -13.31 7.48
N GLU A 135 -0.34 -12.26 8.19
CA GLU A 135 -0.26 -12.19 9.65
C GLU A 135 -1.16 -13.24 10.32
N LEU A 136 -2.39 -13.41 9.84
CA LEU A 136 -3.33 -14.43 10.32
C LEU A 136 -2.81 -15.85 10.05
N ALA A 137 -2.27 -16.12 8.87
CA ALA A 137 -1.67 -17.42 8.56
C ALA A 137 -0.51 -17.74 9.50
N MET A 138 0.31 -16.74 9.85
CA MET A 138 1.39 -16.91 10.81
C MET A 138 0.90 -17.11 12.25
N SER A 139 -0.15 -16.40 12.68
CA SER A 139 -0.68 -16.58 14.03
C SER A 139 -1.28 -17.97 14.21
N LEU A 140 -2.03 -18.46 13.21
CA LEU A 140 -2.57 -19.82 13.17
C LEU A 140 -1.46 -20.87 13.16
N TRP A 141 -0.37 -20.65 12.42
CA TRP A 141 0.75 -21.60 12.37
C TRP A 141 1.58 -21.66 13.67
N LYS A 142 1.65 -20.56 14.43
CA LYS A 142 2.36 -20.53 15.72
C LYS A 142 1.59 -21.22 16.85
N SER A 143 0.25 -21.20 16.81
CA SER A 143 -0.59 -21.72 17.91
C SER A 143 -0.38 -23.23 18.20
N PRO A 144 -0.35 -24.17 17.23
CA PRO A 144 -0.25 -25.59 17.56
C PRO A 144 1.17 -26.09 17.87
N ARG A 145 2.23 -25.33 17.53
CA ARG A 145 3.63 -25.77 17.76
C ARG A 145 4.21 -25.33 19.12
N VAL A 146 3.80 -24.17 19.63
CA VAL A 146 4.31 -23.65 20.91
C VAL A 146 3.68 -24.40 22.10
N GLU A 147 2.43 -24.81 21.98
CA GLU A 147 1.70 -25.56 23.01
C GLU A 147 2.22 -27.01 23.14
N ALA A 148 2.61 -27.64 22.02
CA ALA A 148 3.25 -28.95 22.02
C ALA A 148 4.68 -28.93 22.62
N GLN A 149 5.44 -27.84 22.43
CA GLN A 149 6.76 -27.70 23.04
C GLN A 149 6.70 -27.37 24.53
N SER A 150 5.76 -26.51 24.98
CA SER A 150 5.64 -26.19 26.40
C SER A 150 5.16 -27.39 27.23
N GLN A 151 4.25 -28.21 26.68
CA GLN A 151 3.81 -29.45 27.33
C GLN A 151 4.94 -30.48 27.39
N ALA A 152 5.72 -30.66 26.32
CA ALA A 152 6.87 -31.57 26.33
C ALA A 152 7.93 -31.17 27.35
N GLU A 153 8.19 -29.87 27.50
CA GLU A 153 9.17 -29.34 28.46
C GLU A 153 8.67 -29.44 29.91
N GLN A 154 7.37 -29.24 30.15
CA GLN A 154 6.75 -29.43 31.47
C GLN A 154 6.72 -30.90 31.89
N ILE A 155 6.43 -31.83 30.98
CA ILE A 155 6.47 -33.28 31.25
C ILE A 155 7.90 -33.72 31.58
N TYR A 156 8.91 -33.18 30.88
CA TYR A 156 10.31 -33.47 31.18
C TYR A 156 10.76 -32.94 32.56
N ARG A 157 10.24 -31.78 32.99
CA ARG A 157 10.54 -31.21 34.30
C ARG A 157 9.79 -31.84 35.47
N GLN A 158 8.66 -32.50 35.23
CA GLN A 158 7.88 -33.20 36.27
C GLN A 158 8.25 -34.69 36.40
N GLY A 159 9.02 -35.24 35.45
CA GLY A 159 9.54 -36.61 35.47
C GLY A 159 10.93 -36.79 36.08
N MET A 160 11.54 -35.71 36.60
CA MET A 160 12.74 -35.71 37.46
C MET A 160 12.34 -35.25 38.87
#